data_AF-A0A819WKF3-F1
#
_entry.id   AF-A0A819WKF3-F1
#
_cell.length_a   1.000
_cell.length_b   1.000
_cell.length_c   1.000
_cell.angle_alpha   90.00
_cell.angle_beta   90.00
_cell.angle_gamma   90.00
#
_symmetry.space_group_name_H-M   'P 1'
#
loop_
_entity.id
_entity.type
_entity.pdbx_description
1 polymer ?
#
loop_
_entity_poly.entity_id
_entity_poly.type
_entity_poly.pdbx_seq_one_letter_code
_entity_poly.pdbx_strand_id
1 'polypeptide(L)'
;STLPADVPKKWEIIRQSGDEGGQGEVSVICDTTNANRLAAIKVYRKDTKVKRWRAHRELIALMKLEGIRNVSQLQIDSDISTNVPLMEEEAVKSDQQFWTIMKYIPGVTLREFVMSRLKQDGTISLLAAIKLAQQLLLIVKQIHLRGIVHRDLKHLNLMVDEQKGCPAEDARIYVVDFGLAYIETEEEID
;
A
#
# COMPACT_ATOMS: atom_id res chain seq x y z
N SER A 1 16.13 6.61 10.12
CA SER A 1 16.62 5.27 9.73
C SER A 1 17.36 5.38 8.40
N THR A 2 18.14 4.38 8.02
CA THR A 2 18.78 4.28 6.68
C THR A 2 18.07 3.20 5.87
N LEU A 3 18.02 3.34 4.54
CA LEU A 3 17.47 2.30 3.67
C LEU A 3 18.30 1.00 3.79
N PRO A 4 17.66 -0.18 3.64
CA PRO A 4 18.38 -1.44 3.46
C PRO A 4 19.41 -1.34 2.31
N ALA A 5 20.54 -2.02 2.47
CA ALA A 5 21.70 -1.88 1.57
C ALA A 5 21.43 -2.32 0.11
N ASP A 6 20.42 -3.16 -0.07
CA ASP A 6 19.94 -3.73 -1.32
C ASP A 6 18.88 -2.85 -2.02
N VAL A 7 18.40 -1.78 -1.37
CA VAL A 7 17.51 -0.81 -2.04
C VAL A 7 18.31 -0.05 -3.12
N PRO A 8 17.77 0.13 -4.34
CA PRO A 8 18.45 0.85 -5.40
C PRO A 8 18.91 2.24 -4.97
N LYS A 9 20.19 2.57 -5.22
CA LYS A 9 20.82 3.85 -4.79
C LYS A 9 20.16 5.11 -5.34
N LYS A 10 19.27 4.99 -6.32
CA LYS A 10 18.46 6.10 -6.83
C LYS A 10 17.40 6.56 -5.83
N TRP A 11 17.13 5.82 -4.77
CA TRP A 11 16.12 6.18 -3.77
C TRP A 11 16.76 6.82 -2.54
N GLU A 12 16.17 7.92 -2.09
CA GLU A 12 16.55 8.60 -0.85
C GLU A 12 15.34 8.83 0.04
N ILE A 13 15.49 8.65 1.35
CA ILE A 13 14.43 8.92 2.33
C ILE A 13 14.27 10.43 2.47
N ILE A 14 13.05 10.92 2.22
CA ILE A 14 12.72 12.35 2.40
C ILE A 14 11.81 12.59 3.61
N ARG A 15 11.10 11.56 4.08
CA ARG A 15 10.20 11.67 5.25
C ARG A 15 9.93 10.29 5.84
N GLN A 16 9.92 10.16 7.16
CA GLN A 16 9.34 8.98 7.81
C GLN A 16 7.81 9.16 7.88
N SER A 17 7.05 8.17 7.39
CA SER A 17 5.61 8.14 7.62
C SER A 17 5.43 7.65 9.06
N GLY A 18 4.84 8.46 9.93
CA GLY A 18 4.87 8.28 11.39
C GLY A 18 4.18 7.02 11.96
N ASP A 19 3.91 6.01 11.14
CA ASP A 19 3.42 4.70 11.57
C ASP A 19 4.59 3.74 11.80
N GLU A 20 5.04 3.67 13.05
CA GLU A 20 5.68 2.47 13.58
C GLU A 20 4.60 1.41 13.85
N GLY A 21 3.92 0.96 12.80
CA GLY A 21 3.01 -0.17 12.89
C GLY A 21 3.77 -1.43 13.35
N GLY A 22 3.09 -2.35 14.03
CA GLY A 22 3.71 -3.60 14.51
C GLY A 22 4.29 -4.53 13.42
N GLN A 23 4.14 -4.17 12.15
CA GLN A 23 4.59 -4.94 10.99
C GLN A 23 5.89 -4.41 10.34
N GLY A 24 6.26 -3.15 10.56
CA GLY A 24 7.35 -2.51 9.81
C GLY A 24 7.39 -1.00 9.95
N GLU A 25 8.43 -0.39 9.39
CA GLU A 25 8.57 1.07 9.26
C GLU A 25 8.22 1.49 7.83
N VAL A 26 7.41 2.53 7.66
CA VAL A 26 7.10 3.10 6.35
C VAL A 26 7.78 4.46 6.20
N SER A 27 8.53 4.64 5.12
CA SER A 27 9.18 5.92 4.79
C SER A 27 8.78 6.37 3.39
N VAL A 28 8.66 7.68 3.19
CA VAL A 28 8.55 8.30 1.86
C VAL A 28 9.96 8.46 1.29
N ILE A 29 10.14 7.95 0.09
CA ILE A 29 11.38 8.02 -0.68
C ILE A 29 11.17 8.81 -1.98
N CYS A 30 12.24 9.43 -2.45
CA CYS A 30 12.27 10.20 -3.68
C CYS A 30 13.32 9.61 -4.63
N ASP A 31 13.01 9.58 -5.94
CA ASP A 31 14.00 9.23 -6.96
C ASP A 31 14.96 10.41 -7.14
N THR A 32 16.25 10.19 -6.86
CA THR A 32 17.29 11.21 -6.97
C THR A 32 17.51 11.69 -8.41
N THR A 33 17.02 10.92 -9.39
CA THR A 33 17.04 11.30 -10.81
C THR A 33 15.77 12.05 -11.26
N ASN A 34 14.69 11.99 -10.48
CA ASN A 34 13.44 12.68 -10.75
C ASN A 34 12.72 13.04 -9.44
N ALA A 35 12.87 14.29 -9.00
CA ALA A 35 12.31 14.78 -7.74
C ALA A 35 10.78 14.72 -7.65
N ASN A 36 10.07 14.58 -8.77
CA ASN A 36 8.61 14.44 -8.79
C ASN A 36 8.16 12.98 -8.62
N ARG A 37 9.09 12.02 -8.65
CA ARG A 37 8.80 10.61 -8.48
C ARG A 37 8.96 10.21 -7.02
N LEU A 38 7.83 10.27 -6.31
CA LEU A 38 7.72 9.83 -4.91
C LEU A 38 7.22 8.39 -4.83
N ALA A 39 7.75 7.65 -3.86
CA ALA A 39 7.28 6.33 -3.48
C ALA A 39 7.27 6.19 -1.95
N ALA A 40 6.58 5.17 -1.45
CA ALA A 40 6.65 4.75 -0.06
C ALA A 40 7.41 3.42 0.00
N ILE A 41 8.39 3.29 0.90
CA ILE A 41 9.03 2.03 1.22
C ILE A 41 8.53 1.53 2.56
N LYS A 42 8.03 0.29 2.60
CA LYS A 42 7.73 -0.42 3.84
C LYS A 42 8.85 -1.40 4.11
N VAL A 43 9.53 -1.26 5.23
CA VAL A 43 10.61 -2.15 5.68
C VAL A 43 10.06 -3.01 6.82
N TYR A 44 9.92 -4.32 6.58
CA TYR A 44 9.25 -5.23 7.50
C TYR A 44 10.14 -5.64 8.67
N ARG A 45 9.54 -5.83 9.85
CA ARG A 45 10.24 -6.40 11.02
C ARG A 45 10.22 -7.93 10.93
N LYS A 46 11.36 -8.59 11.20
CA LYS A 46 11.51 -10.07 11.12
C LYS A 46 11.68 -10.78 12.46
N ASP A 47 11.55 -10.05 13.56
CA ASP A 47 11.85 -10.52 14.92
C ASP A 47 10.96 -11.68 15.40
N THR A 48 9.80 -11.91 14.76
CA THR A 48 8.94 -13.05 15.08
C THR A 48 8.48 -13.81 13.83
N LYS A 49 8.14 -15.10 14.01
CA LYS A 49 7.53 -15.94 12.96
C LYS A 49 6.24 -15.31 12.40
N VAL A 50 5.41 -14.74 13.29
CA VAL A 50 4.14 -14.09 12.91
C VAL A 50 4.39 -12.90 11.99
N LYS A 51 5.36 -12.04 12.31
CA LYS A 51 5.69 -10.87 11.49
C LYS A 51 6.25 -11.26 10.13
N ARG A 52 7.11 -12.29 10.07
CA ARG A 52 7.60 -12.87 8.80
C ARG A 52 6.46 -13.40 7.94
N TRP A 53 5.51 -14.12 8.53
CA TRP A 53 4.34 -14.64 7.82
C TRP A 53 3.46 -13.51 7.26
N ARG A 54 3.24 -12.44 8.04
CA ARG A 54 2.47 -11.26 7.59
C ARG A 54 3.16 -10.55 6.42
N ALA A 55 4.46 -10.32 6.52
CA ALA A 55 5.25 -9.72 5.44
C ALA A 55 5.12 -10.55 4.15
N HIS A 56 5.33 -11.87 4.24
CA HIS A 56 5.19 -12.76 3.09
C HIS A 56 3.79 -12.75 2.47
N ARG A 57 2.74 -12.75 3.31
CA ARG A 57 1.35 -12.66 2.84
C ARG A 57 1.05 -11.36 2.11
N GLU A 58 1.53 -10.24 2.63
CA GLU A 58 1.37 -8.93 2.01
C GLU A 58 2.01 -8.90 0.62
N LEU A 59 3.24 -9.41 0.49
CA LEU A 59 3.97 -9.49 -0.77
C LEU A 59 3.18 -10.28 -1.83
N ILE A 60 2.71 -11.48 -1.50
CA ILE A 60 1.94 -12.31 -2.46
C ILE A 60 0.63 -11.62 -2.86
N ALA A 61 -0.05 -10.96 -1.92
CA ALA A 61 -1.28 -10.25 -2.22
C ALA A 61 -1.05 -9.11 -3.22
N LEU A 62 0.01 -8.32 -3.02
CA LEU A 62 0.38 -7.23 -3.94
C LEU A 62 0.71 -7.76 -5.33
N MET A 63 1.52 -8.82 -5.43
CA MET A 63 1.86 -9.45 -6.71
C MET A 63 0.62 -9.95 -7.49
N LYS A 64 -0.34 -10.55 -6.78
CA LYS A 64 -1.59 -11.05 -7.40
C LYS A 64 -2.51 -9.91 -7.84
N LEU A 65 -2.50 -8.78 -7.13
CA LEU A 65 -3.26 -7.59 -7.52
C LEU A 65 -2.72 -6.93 -8.80
N GLU A 66 -1.42 -7.07 -9.06
CA GLU A 66 -0.72 -6.54 -10.24
C GLU A 66 -0.81 -7.43 -11.49
N GLY A 67 -1.21 -8.70 -11.33
CA GLY A 67 -1.31 -9.63 -12.45
C GLY A 67 0.02 -10.15 -12.99
N ILE A 68 1.12 -10.03 -12.24
CA ILE A 68 2.42 -10.63 -12.60
C ILE A 68 2.34 -12.16 -12.42
N ARG A 69 2.67 -12.93 -13.48
CA ARG A 69 2.63 -14.40 -13.46
C ARG A 69 3.99 -15.12 -13.52
N ASN A 70 5.11 -14.46 -13.88
CA ASN A 70 6.47 -15.02 -13.87
C ASN A 70 7.52 -13.88 -13.91
N VAL A 71 8.61 -13.98 -13.14
CA VAL A 71 9.63 -12.94 -12.95
C VAL A 71 10.96 -13.38 -13.56
N SER A 72 11.23 -13.05 -14.82
CA SER A 72 12.56 -13.35 -15.37
C SER A 72 13.06 -12.36 -16.44
N GLN A 73 12.36 -11.24 -16.64
CA GLN A 73 12.75 -10.12 -17.51
C GLN A 73 11.56 -9.16 -17.51
N LEU A 74 11.72 -7.89 -17.12
CA LEU A 74 11.21 -6.74 -17.89
C LEU A 74 11.53 -5.39 -17.22
N GLN A 75 12.35 -4.59 -17.89
CA GLN A 75 12.15 -3.14 -17.95
C GLN A 75 10.72 -2.86 -18.46
N ILE A 76 10.06 -1.80 -17.98
CA ILE A 76 9.33 -0.80 -18.80
C ILE A 76 8.73 0.29 -17.90
N ASP A 77 8.78 1.51 -18.42
CA ASP A 77 8.07 2.69 -17.96
C ASP A 77 6.86 2.96 -18.89
N SER A 78 5.94 3.77 -18.41
CA SER A 78 4.86 4.50 -19.12
C SER A 78 3.53 3.78 -19.45
N ASP A 79 2.47 4.46 -19.01
CA ASP A 79 1.09 4.43 -19.51
C ASP A 79 0.13 3.29 -19.12
N ILE A 80 -0.50 3.52 -17.95
CA ILE A 80 -1.93 3.26 -17.61
C ILE A 80 -2.40 1.79 -17.58
N SER A 81 -2.54 1.20 -16.39
CA SER A 81 -3.83 0.99 -15.70
C SER A 81 -3.66 0.06 -14.49
N THR A 82 -4.43 0.31 -13.43
CA THR A 82 -4.39 -0.30 -12.08
C THR A 82 -3.22 0.12 -11.17
N ASN A 83 -3.54 0.93 -10.14
CA ASN A 83 -2.62 1.48 -9.15
C ASN A 83 -2.15 0.42 -8.14
N VAL A 84 -1.35 -0.55 -8.56
CA VAL A 84 -0.71 -1.52 -7.66
C VAL A 84 0.78 -1.62 -8.07
N PRO A 85 1.76 -1.49 -7.15
CA PRO A 85 3.18 -1.28 -7.48
C PRO A 85 4.08 -2.53 -7.52
N LEU A 86 4.49 -2.89 -8.75
CA LEU A 86 5.34 -4.01 -9.20
C LEU A 86 6.68 -4.20 -8.44
N MET A 87 7.04 -5.46 -8.12
CA MET A 87 8.34 -5.91 -7.57
C MET A 87 9.17 -6.75 -8.57
N GLU A 88 10.52 -6.63 -8.54
CA GLU A 88 11.51 -7.58 -9.11
C GLU A 88 12.35 -8.25 -7.97
N GLU A 89 12.82 -9.49 -8.22
CA GLU A 89 13.50 -10.52 -7.39
C GLU A 89 14.74 -10.06 -6.56
N GLU A 90 15.13 -10.65 -5.41
CA GLU A 90 15.29 -12.07 -5.01
C GLU A 90 14.83 -12.31 -3.55
N ALA A 91 13.91 -13.24 -3.31
CA ALA A 91 13.52 -13.62 -1.95
C ALA A 91 13.66 -15.13 -1.72
N VAL A 92 14.82 -15.71 -2.04
CA VAL A 92 15.15 -17.08 -1.62
C VAL A 92 16.60 -17.14 -1.14
N LYS A 93 16.76 -17.27 0.19
CA LYS A 93 18.00 -17.48 0.98
C LYS A 93 18.86 -16.25 1.28
N SER A 94 18.43 -15.42 2.22
CA SER A 94 19.39 -14.69 3.06
C SER A 94 18.73 -14.17 4.34
N ASP A 95 19.56 -13.76 5.28
CA ASP A 95 19.19 -12.94 6.43
C ASP A 95 18.72 -11.51 6.04
N GLN A 96 18.37 -11.24 4.78
CA GLN A 96 17.97 -9.92 4.32
C GLN A 96 16.66 -9.43 4.95
N GLN A 97 16.60 -8.12 5.12
CA GLN A 97 15.44 -7.36 5.57
C GLN A 97 14.41 -7.35 4.43
N PHE A 98 13.16 -7.75 4.68
CA PHE A 98 12.13 -7.59 3.65
C PHE A 98 11.73 -6.13 3.52
N TRP A 99 11.52 -5.67 2.29
CA TRP A 99 10.96 -4.37 2.01
C TRP A 99 10.15 -4.37 0.71
N THR A 100 9.24 -3.40 0.58
CA THR A 100 8.47 -3.17 -0.64
C THR A 100 8.46 -1.67 -0.94
N ILE A 101 8.68 -1.30 -2.19
CA ILE A 101 8.48 0.06 -2.69
C ILE A 101 7.11 0.11 -3.37
N MET A 102 6.28 1.03 -2.93
CA MET A 102 4.91 1.21 -3.40
C MET A 102 4.64 2.66 -3.79
N LYS A 103 3.57 2.88 -4.58
CA LYS A 103 3.13 4.24 -4.91
C LYS A 103 2.88 5.03 -3.63
N TYR A 104 3.48 6.22 -3.52
CA TYR A 104 3.18 7.13 -2.43
C TYR A 104 1.76 7.68 -2.59
N ILE A 105 0.97 7.57 -1.52
CA ILE A 105 -0.36 8.19 -1.44
C ILE A 105 -0.20 9.49 -0.65
N PRO A 106 -0.38 10.67 -1.26
CA PRO A 106 -0.22 11.96 -0.60
C PRO A 106 -1.41 12.31 0.32
N GLY A 107 -1.87 11.33 1.09
CA GLY A 107 -3.06 11.40 1.93
C GLY A 107 -2.80 11.07 3.39
N VAL A 108 -3.87 10.98 4.16
CA VAL A 108 -3.88 10.59 5.58
C VAL A 108 -4.74 9.35 5.77
N THR A 109 -4.69 8.69 6.94
CA THR A 109 -5.62 7.59 7.21
C THR A 109 -7.07 8.07 7.24
N LEU A 110 -8.04 7.20 6.97
CA LEU A 110 -9.47 7.52 7.09
C LEU A 110 -9.80 8.01 8.51
N ARG A 111 -9.13 7.45 9.52
CA ARG A 111 -9.22 7.94 10.91
C ARG A 111 -8.86 9.41 11.02
N GLU A 112 -7.70 9.79 10.51
CA GLU A 112 -7.19 11.16 10.59
C GLU A 112 -8.05 12.11 9.76
N PHE A 113 -8.49 11.68 8.58
CA PHE A 113 -9.41 12.43 7.73
C PHE A 113 -10.73 12.72 8.45
N VAL A 114 -11.37 11.71 9.04
CA VAL A 114 -12.62 11.93 9.79
C VAL A 114 -12.37 12.84 11.00
N MET A 115 -11.27 12.64 11.73
CA MET A 115 -10.92 13.48 12.88
C MET A 115 -10.65 14.94 12.49
N SER A 116 -10.03 15.21 11.34
CA SER A 116 -9.82 16.59 10.87
C SER A 116 -11.14 17.24 10.50
N ARG A 117 -12.05 16.51 9.83
CA ARG A 117 -13.40 16.98 9.50
C ARG A 117 -14.25 17.28 10.73
N LEU A 118 -14.24 16.39 11.72
CA LEU A 118 -14.95 16.63 12.98
C LEU A 118 -14.42 17.88 13.72
N LYS A 119 -13.12 18.17 13.62
CA LYS A 119 -12.54 19.38 14.24
C LYS A 119 -12.83 20.66 13.47
N GLN A 120 -12.85 20.61 12.13
CA GLN A 120 -13.03 21.79 11.27
C GLN A 120 -14.50 22.12 11.01
N ASP A 121 -15.29 21.10 10.68
CA ASP A 121 -16.65 21.23 10.15
C ASP A 121 -17.71 20.66 11.13
N GLY A 122 -17.27 19.99 12.21
CA GLY A 122 -18.15 19.31 13.18
C GLY A 122 -18.74 17.98 12.67
N THR A 123 -18.66 17.70 11.37
CA THR A 123 -19.18 16.48 10.74
C THR A 123 -18.45 16.18 9.43
N ILE A 124 -18.63 14.95 8.91
CA ILE A 124 -18.36 14.62 7.51
C ILE A 124 -19.66 14.79 6.72
N SER A 125 -19.60 15.41 5.53
CA SER A 125 -20.78 15.52 4.69
C SER A 125 -21.27 14.13 4.26
N LEU A 126 -22.59 13.95 4.22
CA LEU A 126 -23.20 12.67 3.81
C LEU A 126 -22.75 12.27 2.40
N LEU A 127 -22.63 13.24 1.49
CA LEU A 127 -22.18 13.00 0.11
C LEU A 127 -20.73 12.49 0.06
N ALA A 128 -19.81 13.09 0.83
CA ALA A 128 -18.43 12.62 0.89
C ALA A 128 -18.35 11.20 1.48
N ALA A 129 -19.11 10.91 2.54
CA ALA A 129 -19.17 9.57 3.13
C ALA A 129 -19.68 8.52 2.14
N ILE A 130 -20.75 8.83 1.38
CA ILE A 130 -21.29 7.94 0.34
C ILE A 130 -20.27 7.69 -0.77
N LYS A 131 -19.63 8.75 -1.30
CA LYS A 131 -18.64 8.62 -2.38
C LYS A 131 -17.43 7.78 -1.94
N LEU A 132 -16.92 7.98 -0.72
CA LEU A 132 -15.82 7.17 -0.17
C LEU A 132 -16.24 5.70 0.02
N ALA A 133 -17.45 5.44 0.53
CA ALA A 133 -17.96 4.08 0.69
C ALA A 133 -18.13 3.36 -0.66
N GLN A 134 -18.64 4.04 -1.68
CA GLN A 134 -18.76 3.49 -3.04
C GLN A 134 -17.38 3.13 -3.62
N GLN A 135 -16.40 4.02 -3.51
CA GLN A 135 -15.02 3.72 -3.95
C GLN A 135 -14.45 2.51 -3.21
N LEU A 136 -14.62 2.43 -1.89
CA LEU A 136 -14.17 1.29 -1.09
C LEU A 136 -14.81 -0.03 -1.54
N LEU A 137 -16.13 -0.04 -1.75
CA LEU A 137 -16.83 -1.24 -2.23
C LEU A 137 -16.36 -1.68 -3.61
N LEU A 138 -16.04 -0.75 -4.50
CA LEU A 138 -15.45 -1.06 -5.80
C LEU A 138 -14.06 -1.68 -5.65
N ILE A 139 -13.20 -1.14 -4.78
CA ILE A 139 -11.88 -1.70 -4.49
C ILE A 139 -12.03 -3.12 -3.91
N VAL A 140 -12.90 -3.32 -2.92
CA VAL A 140 -13.15 -4.63 -2.31
C VAL A 140 -13.64 -5.64 -3.36
N LYS A 141 -14.58 -5.24 -4.23
CA LYS A 141 -15.03 -6.08 -5.35
C LYS A 141 -13.85 -6.50 -6.24
N GLN A 142 -12.95 -5.57 -6.58
CA GLN A 142 -11.80 -5.85 -7.44
C GLN A 142 -10.76 -6.78 -6.79
N ILE A 143 -10.55 -6.65 -5.48
CA ILE A 143 -9.66 -7.53 -4.70
C ILE A 143 -10.29 -8.93 -4.62
N HIS A 144 -11.60 -9.02 -4.36
CA HIS A 144 -12.32 -10.30 -4.29
C HIS A 144 -12.34 -11.03 -5.65
N LEU A 145 -12.50 -10.32 -6.77
CA LEU A 145 -12.44 -10.92 -8.11
C LEU A 145 -11.08 -11.55 -8.44
N ARG A 146 -10.03 -11.19 -7.70
CA ARG A 146 -8.69 -11.78 -7.80
C ARG A 146 -8.47 -12.88 -6.76
N GLY A 147 -9.52 -13.37 -6.11
CA GLY A 147 -9.41 -14.39 -5.05
C GLY A 147 -8.59 -13.91 -3.87
N ILE A 148 -8.74 -12.64 -3.47
CA ILE A 148 -8.07 -12.06 -2.30
C ILE A 148 -9.14 -11.56 -1.35
N VAL A 149 -8.98 -11.82 -0.05
CA VAL A 149 -9.81 -11.25 1.01
C VAL A 149 -8.88 -10.55 1.98
N HIS A 150 -9.02 -9.24 2.16
CA HIS A 150 -8.08 -8.44 2.95
C HIS A 150 -8.04 -8.81 4.45
N ARG A 151 -9.20 -9.17 5.04
CA ARG A 151 -9.40 -9.55 6.46
C ARG A 151 -9.01 -8.53 7.54
N ASP A 152 -8.61 -7.31 7.19
CA ASP A 152 -8.26 -6.24 8.15
C ASP A 152 -8.68 -4.86 7.62
N LEU A 153 -9.87 -4.79 7.00
CA LEU A 153 -10.45 -3.53 6.55
C LEU A 153 -10.94 -2.73 7.76
N LYS A 154 -10.14 -1.75 8.15
CA LYS A 154 -10.44 -0.80 9.23
C LYS A 154 -9.96 0.59 8.84
N HIS A 155 -10.52 1.61 9.47
CA HIS A 155 -10.16 3.02 9.29
C HIS A 155 -8.65 3.38 9.37
N LEU A 156 -7.81 2.52 9.93
CA LEU A 156 -6.34 2.67 9.95
C LEU A 156 -5.65 2.11 8.69
N ASN A 157 -6.27 1.15 8.01
CA ASN A 157 -5.76 0.51 6.79
C ASN A 157 -6.43 1.08 5.52
N LEU A 158 -7.02 2.27 5.66
CA LEU A 158 -7.63 3.03 4.58
C LEU A 158 -6.97 4.39 4.55
N MET A 159 -6.49 4.82 3.39
CA MET A 159 -5.93 6.15 3.18
C MET A 159 -6.89 7.00 2.35
N VAL A 160 -6.97 8.29 2.66
CA VAL A 160 -7.75 9.29 1.95
C VAL A 160 -6.80 10.36 1.41
N ASP A 161 -6.74 10.46 0.09
CA ASP A 161 -6.06 11.54 -0.63
C ASP A 161 -7.09 12.63 -0.95
N GLU A 162 -7.05 13.69 -0.16
CA GLU A 162 -7.82 14.90 -0.40
C GLU A 162 -6.90 15.97 -1.00
N GLN A 163 -7.09 16.23 -2.28
CA GLN A 163 -6.28 17.21 -3.00
C GLN A 163 -6.60 18.63 -2.54
N LYS A 164 -5.56 19.43 -2.28
CA LYS A 164 -5.73 20.84 -1.88
C LYS A 164 -6.50 21.60 -2.94
N GLY A 165 -7.51 22.35 -2.49
CA GLY A 165 -8.37 23.14 -3.37
C GLY A 165 -9.52 22.35 -4.01
N CYS A 166 -9.61 21.04 -3.76
CA CYS A 166 -10.75 20.22 -4.16
C CYS A 166 -11.74 20.06 -2.99
N PRO A 167 -13.05 19.95 -3.27
CA PRO A 167 -14.03 19.54 -2.29
C PRO A 167 -13.70 18.15 -1.68
N ALA A 168 -14.07 17.94 -0.41
CA ALA A 168 -13.87 16.66 0.27
C ALA A 168 -14.58 15.48 -0.40
N GLU A 169 -15.62 15.76 -1.16
CA GLU A 169 -16.35 14.78 -1.97
C GLU A 169 -15.56 14.26 -3.18
N ASP A 170 -14.47 14.94 -3.56
CA ASP A 170 -13.57 14.50 -4.64
C ASP A 170 -12.35 13.74 -4.10
N ALA A 171 -12.29 13.54 -2.78
CA ALA A 171 -11.25 12.76 -2.15
C ALA A 171 -11.27 11.30 -2.63
N ARG A 172 -10.07 10.72 -2.72
CA ARG A 172 -9.86 9.34 -3.19
C ARG A 172 -9.50 8.44 -2.03
N ILE A 173 -10.15 7.28 -1.94
CA ILE A 173 -9.82 6.27 -0.93
C ILE A 173 -8.92 5.18 -1.51
N TYR A 174 -7.99 4.71 -0.68
CA TYR A 174 -7.06 3.63 -0.99
C TYR A 174 -7.09 2.60 0.13
N VAL A 175 -6.95 1.33 -0.22
CA VAL A 175 -6.78 0.23 0.73
C VAL A 175 -5.30 -0.10 0.82
N VAL A 176 -4.78 -0.18 2.04
CA VAL A 176 -3.37 -0.46 2.33
C VAL A 176 -3.24 -1.59 3.37
N ASP A 177 -2.04 -2.16 3.52
CA ASP A 177 -1.73 -3.24 4.48
C ASP A 177 -2.49 -4.56 4.24
N PHE A 178 -1.96 -5.38 3.34
CA PHE A 178 -2.46 -6.72 3.07
C PHE A 178 -1.81 -7.80 3.98
N GLY A 179 -1.20 -7.42 5.11
CA GLY A 179 -0.46 -8.36 5.98
C GLY A 179 -1.31 -9.47 6.59
N LEU A 180 -2.63 -9.32 6.59
CA LEU A 180 -3.59 -10.35 7.03
C LEU A 180 -4.41 -10.92 5.87
N ALA A 181 -4.09 -10.62 4.61
CA ALA A 181 -4.88 -11.08 3.49
C ALA A 181 -4.94 -12.62 3.41
N TYR A 182 -6.13 -13.14 3.08
CA TYR A 182 -6.30 -14.48 2.55
C TYR A 182 -6.19 -14.40 1.03
N ILE A 183 -5.55 -15.40 0.43
CA ILE A 183 -5.32 -15.50 -1.00
C ILE A 183 -5.76 -16.90 -1.38
N GLU A 184 -6.80 -16.98 -2.19
CA GLU A 184 -7.28 -18.19 -2.83
C GLU A 184 -6.20 -18.65 -3.81
N THR A 185 -5.74 -19.88 -3.65
CA THR A 185 -4.76 -20.54 -4.53
C THR A 185 -5.49 -21.49 -5.47
N GLU A 186 -5.04 -21.64 -6.71
CA GLU A 186 -5.68 -22.50 -7.73
C GLU A 186 -5.64 -24.02 -7.42
N GLU A 187 -5.26 -24.45 -6.21
CA GLU A 187 -5.07 -25.86 -5.84
C GLU A 187 -6.23 -26.52 -5.06
N GLU A 188 -7.41 -25.89 -4.98
CA GLU A 188 -8.60 -26.54 -4.41
C GLU A 188 -9.73 -26.61 -5.44
N ILE A 189 -9.51 -27.41 -6.50
CA ILE A 189 -10.59 -28.08 -7.23
C ILE A 189 -10.20 -29.55 -7.25
N ASP A 190 -10.94 -30.36 -6.48
CA ASP A 190 -10.82 -31.82 -6.33
C ASP A 190 -10.72 -32.57 -7.68
#